data_AF-A0A2J9VLP2-F1
#
_entry.id   AF-A0A2J9VLP2-F1
#
_cell.length_a   1.000
_cell.length_b   1.000
_cell.length_c   1.000
_cell.angle_alpha   90.00
_cell.angle_beta   90.00
_cell.angle_gamma   90.00
#
_symmetry.space_group_name_H-M   'P 1'
#
loop_
_entity.id
_entity.type
_entity.pdbx_description
1 polymer ?
#
loop_
_entity_poly.entity_id
_entity_poly.type
_entity_poly.pdbx_seq_one_letter_code
_entity_poly.pdbx_strand_id
1 'polypeptide(L)'
;MDFVLDVNLREPKTKYIVMYRPEQGEFIDQFVLRMKAKGIAKYRYKLEAAPETQSKAVSILATYIQITSQDCGTLTFHNADYYPFGCSVEHNRGISLVNPLEE
;
A
#
# COMPACT_ATOMS: atom_id res chain seq x y z
N MET A 1 15.58 -6.25 4.25
CA MET A 1 14.39 -5.52 4.77
C MET A 1 14.02 -4.35 3.87
N ASP A 2 14.79 -4.15 2.80
CA ASP A 2 14.61 -3.09 1.81
C ASP A 2 13.27 -3.19 1.10
N PHE A 3 12.71 -4.40 0.98
CA PHE A 3 11.36 -4.64 0.45
C PHE A 3 10.28 -3.78 1.10
N VAL A 4 10.18 -3.76 2.43
CA VAL A 4 9.12 -3.01 3.12
C VAL A 4 9.30 -1.52 2.95
N LEU A 5 10.57 -1.06 2.95
CA LEU A 5 10.91 0.35 2.76
C LEU A 5 10.61 0.82 1.34
N ASP A 6 11.03 0.05 0.36
CA ASP A 6 10.79 0.31 -1.06
C ASP A 6 9.30 0.37 -1.36
N VAL A 7 8.52 -0.62 -0.87
CA VAL A 7 7.07 -0.60 -1.03
C VAL A 7 6.43 0.57 -0.27
N ASN A 8 6.90 0.91 0.93
CA ASN A 8 6.33 2.05 1.68
C ASN A 8 6.67 3.41 1.02
N LEU A 9 7.80 3.51 0.33
CA LEU A 9 8.21 4.71 -0.38
C LEU A 9 7.38 4.91 -1.66
N ARG A 10 7.11 3.81 -2.38
CA ARG A 10 6.25 3.82 -3.57
C ARG A 10 4.77 3.98 -3.20
N GLU A 11 4.34 3.26 -2.16
CA GLU A 11 2.93 3.11 -1.78
C GLU A 11 2.75 3.34 -0.26
N PRO A 12 2.66 4.61 0.19
CA PRO A 12 2.70 4.98 1.61
C PRO A 12 1.47 4.54 2.42
N LYS A 13 0.43 4.01 1.76
CA LYS A 13 -0.77 3.44 2.41
C LYS A 13 -0.77 1.91 2.47
N THR A 14 0.33 1.26 2.06
CA THR A 14 0.46 -0.20 2.09
C THR A 14 0.18 -0.77 3.49
N LYS A 15 -0.54 -1.88 3.53
CA LYS A 15 -0.70 -2.75 4.69
C LYS A 15 0.16 -4.00 4.53
N TYR A 16 0.73 -4.49 5.62
CA TYR A 16 1.62 -5.65 5.62
C TYR A 16 1.03 -6.79 6.44
N ILE A 17 1.17 -8.02 5.97
CA ILE A 17 0.88 -9.23 6.75
C ILE A 17 2.17 -10.02 6.83
N VAL A 18 2.66 -10.24 8.05
CA VAL A 18 3.88 -11.00 8.31
C VAL A 18 3.48 -12.33 8.93
N MET A 19 3.68 -13.40 8.17
CA MET A 19 3.47 -14.77 8.61
C MET A 19 4.80 -15.39 9.01
N TYR A 20 4.91 -15.91 10.23
CA TYR A 20 6.18 -16.42 10.76
C TYR A 20 5.99 -17.72 11.54
N ARG A 21 6.99 -18.60 11.49
CA ARG A 21 7.03 -19.78 12.37
C ARG A 21 7.36 -19.37 13.80
N PRO A 22 6.83 -20.06 14.83
CA PRO A 22 7.07 -19.71 16.23
C PRO A 22 8.56 -19.61 16.59
N GLU A 23 9.44 -20.40 15.95
CA GLU A 23 10.89 -20.35 16.18
C GLU A 23 11.54 -19.03 15.75
N GLN A 24 10.84 -18.19 14.98
CA GLN A 24 11.35 -16.93 14.44
C GLN A 24 10.95 -15.71 15.27
N GLY A 25 10.72 -15.87 16.57
CA GLY A 25 10.33 -14.77 17.48
C GLY A 25 11.29 -13.59 17.45
N GLU A 26 12.60 -13.86 17.43
CA GLU A 26 13.63 -12.79 17.38
C GLU A 26 13.52 -11.93 16.12
N PHE A 27 13.18 -12.55 14.98
CA PHE A 27 12.95 -11.80 13.73
C PHE A 27 11.78 -10.83 13.88
N ILE A 28 10.72 -11.24 14.56
CA ILE A 28 9.52 -10.42 14.76
C ILE A 28 9.81 -9.23 15.67
N ASP A 29 10.59 -9.42 16.73
CA ASP A 29 11.00 -8.33 17.61
C ASP A 29 11.82 -7.29 16.83
N GLN A 30 12.80 -7.74 16.04
CA GLN A 30 13.57 -6.86 15.17
C GLN A 30 12.70 -6.18 14.09
N PHE A 31 11.72 -6.90 13.55
CA PHE A 31 10.77 -6.37 12.57
C PHE A 31 9.95 -5.23 13.16
N VAL A 32 9.35 -5.43 14.32
CA VAL A 32 8.51 -4.40 14.98
C VAL A 32 9.34 -3.16 15.34
N LEU A 33 10.54 -3.34 15.88
CA LEU A 33 11.44 -2.23 16.21
C LEU A 33 11.77 -1.39 14.96
N ARG A 34 12.08 -2.05 13.84
CA ARG A 34 12.42 -1.36 12.60
C ARG A 34 11.21 -0.68 11.95
N MET A 35 10.03 -1.30 11.98
CA MET A 35 8.79 -0.66 11.52
C MET A 35 8.50 0.62 12.29
N LYS A 36 8.65 0.58 13.62
CA LYS A 36 8.47 1.74 14.50
C LYS A 36 9.51 2.83 14.23
N ALA A 37 10.79 2.46 14.09
CA ALA A 37 11.87 3.40 13.76
C ALA A 37 11.67 4.11 12.41
N LYS A 38 10.88 3.51 11.51
CA LYS A 38 10.56 4.04 10.19
C LYS A 38 9.21 4.76 10.12
N GLY A 39 8.56 4.98 11.27
CA GLY A 39 7.29 5.69 11.36
C GLY A 39 6.09 4.92 10.80
N ILE A 40 6.22 3.61 10.56
CA ILE A 40 5.09 2.79 10.10
C ILE A 40 4.24 2.41 11.31
N ALA A 41 3.00 2.90 11.32
CA ALA A 41 2.08 2.69 12.43
C ALA A 41 1.63 1.23 12.59
N LYS A 42 1.35 0.81 13.83
CA LYS A 42 0.97 -0.57 14.19
C LYS A 42 -0.23 -1.09 13.40
N TYR A 43 -1.22 -0.25 13.10
CA TYR A 43 -2.41 -0.65 12.35
C TYR A 43 -2.12 -1.00 10.88
N ARG A 44 -0.93 -0.67 10.37
CA ARG A 44 -0.51 -0.98 9.00
C ARG A 44 0.15 -2.34 8.86
N TYR A 45 0.35 -3.09 9.94
CA TYR A 45 0.88 -4.45 9.83
C TYR A 45 0.19 -5.43 10.78
N LYS A 46 0.02 -6.67 10.32
CA LYS A 46 -0.50 -7.79 11.11
C LYS A 46 0.56 -8.88 11.20
N LEU A 47 0.69 -9.48 12.38
CA LEU A 47 1.61 -10.58 12.64
C LEU A 47 0.76 -11.84 12.84
N GLU A 48 1.05 -12.90 12.10
CA GLU A 48 0.29 -14.16 12.12
C GLU A 48 1.24 -15.35 12.19
N ALA A 49 0.81 -16.42 12.86
CA ALA A 49 1.53 -17.68 12.81
C ALA A 49 1.46 -18.25 11.39
N ALA A 50 2.59 -18.72 10.88
CA ALA A 50 2.64 -19.35 9.56
C ALA A 50 1.74 -20.61 9.55
N PRO A 51 0.89 -20.80 8.53
CA PRO A 51 0.14 -22.05 8.37
C PRO A 51 1.10 -23.22 8.15
N GLU A 52 0.69 -24.43 8.53
CA GLU A 52 1.52 -25.65 8.40
C GLU A 52 1.98 -25.91 6.96
N THR A 53 1.22 -25.42 5.98
CA THR A 53 1.51 -25.52 4.55
C THR A 53 2.61 -24.58 4.07
N GLN A 54 3.04 -23.62 4.90
CA GLN A 54 4.05 -22.63 4.52
C GLN A 54 5.47 -23.21 4.61
N SER A 55 6.14 -23.32 3.47
CA SER A 55 7.52 -23.83 3.38
C SER A 55 8.57 -22.87 3.94
N LYS A 56 8.33 -21.56 3.85
CA LYS A 56 9.26 -20.51 4.30
C LYS A 56 9.09 -20.17 5.77
N ALA A 57 10.21 -19.93 6.47
CA ALA A 57 10.22 -19.55 7.88
C ALA A 57 9.52 -18.20 8.16
N VAL A 58 9.62 -17.25 7.22
CA VAL A 58 8.95 -15.95 7.26
C VAL A 58 8.41 -15.61 5.87
N SER A 59 7.20 -15.06 5.82
CA SER A 59 6.58 -14.51 4.62
C SER A 59 6.02 -13.12 4.92
N ILE A 60 6.27 -12.16 4.03
CA ILE A 60 5.77 -10.79 4.15
C ILE A 60 4.92 -10.50 2.92
N LEU A 61 3.63 -10.31 3.13
CA LEU A 61 2.68 -9.88 2.10
C LEU A 61 2.45 -8.38 2.24
N ALA A 62 2.52 -7.64 1.13
CA ALA A 62 2.20 -6.23 1.06
C ALA A 62 0.93 -6.04 0.22
N THR A 63 -0.07 -5.35 0.78
CA THR A 63 -1.33 -5.04 0.12
C THR A 63 -1.48 -3.54 0.00
N TYR A 64 -1.62 -3.06 -1.23
CA TYR A 64 -1.87 -1.66 -1.56
C TYR A 64 -2.88 -1.58 -2.70
N ILE A 65 -3.53 -0.41 -2.82
CA ILE A 65 -4.47 -0.15 -3.90
C ILE A 65 -3.72 0.71 -4.92
N GLN A 66 -3.53 0.18 -6.12
CA GLN A 66 -3.03 0.93 -7.25
C GLN A 66 -4.22 1.35 -8.11
N ILE A 67 -4.46 2.66 -8.23
CA ILE A 67 -5.45 3.21 -9.17
C ILE A 67 -4.68 3.60 -10.43
N THR A 68 -4.88 2.90 -11.54
CA THR A 68 -4.27 3.29 -12.81
C THR A 68 -5.25 4.13 -13.62
N SER A 69 -4.77 5.14 -14.34
CA SER A 69 -5.62 6.05 -15.13
C SER A 69 -6.40 5.34 -16.25
N GLN A 70 -5.94 4.18 -16.70
CA GLN A 70 -6.68 3.33 -17.65
C GLN A 70 -7.94 2.72 -17.02
N ASP A 71 -7.90 2.35 -15.73
CA ASP A 71 -9.06 1.83 -15.01
C ASP A 71 -10.11 2.92 -14.71
N CYS A 72 -9.69 4.18 -14.81
CA CYS A 72 -10.55 5.32 -14.54
C CYS A 72 -11.56 5.59 -15.65
N GLY A 73 -11.33 5.12 -16.89
CA GLY A 73 -12.23 5.36 -18.01
C GLY A 73 -12.54 6.84 -18.26
N THR A 74 -13.36 7.13 -19.27
CA THR A 74 -13.78 8.51 -19.58
C THR A 74 -14.93 8.92 -18.66
N LEU A 75 -14.81 10.07 -17.99
CA LEU A 75 -15.92 10.70 -17.28
C LEU A 75 -16.96 11.20 -18.31
N THR A 76 -18.21 10.76 -18.17
CA THR A 76 -19.35 11.15 -19.01
C THR A 76 -20.55 11.44 -18.12
N PHE A 77 -21.55 12.17 -18.63
CA PHE A 77 -22.78 12.43 -17.88
C PHE A 77 -23.49 11.15 -17.38
N HIS A 78 -23.31 10.02 -18.06
CA HIS A 78 -23.95 8.75 -17.71
C HIS A 78 -23.26 7.98 -16.58
N ASN A 79 -21.98 8.28 -16.28
CA ASN A 79 -21.22 7.55 -15.25
C ASN A 79 -20.69 8.45 -14.13
N ALA A 80 -21.10 9.72 -14.09
CA ALA A 80 -20.66 10.69 -13.08
C ALA A 80 -20.97 10.24 -11.64
N ASP A 81 -22.15 9.66 -11.40
CA ASP A 81 -22.58 9.21 -10.07
C ASP A 81 -21.80 7.99 -9.55
N TYR A 82 -21.21 7.20 -10.44
CA TYR A 82 -20.47 5.97 -10.12
C TYR A 82 -18.97 6.08 -10.38
N TYR A 83 -18.48 7.27 -10.74
CA TYR A 83 -17.08 7.48 -11.07
C TYR A 83 -16.24 7.39 -9.78
N PRO A 84 -15.23 6.51 -9.71
CA PRO A 84 -14.45 6.34 -8.49
C PRO A 84 -13.77 7.66 -8.08
N PHE A 85 -13.90 8.05 -6.81
CA PHE A 85 -13.36 9.32 -6.30
C PHE A 85 -11.86 9.51 -6.62
N GLY A 86 -11.06 8.44 -6.55
CA GLY A 86 -9.64 8.50 -6.90
C GLY A 86 -9.38 8.87 -8.38
N CYS A 87 -10.29 8.49 -9.26
CA CYS A 87 -10.24 8.82 -10.68
C CYS A 87 -10.63 10.28 -10.94
N SER A 88 -11.61 10.83 -10.19
CA SER A 88 -11.96 12.25 -10.29
C SER A 88 -10.78 13.14 -9.91
N VAL A 89 -10.01 12.74 -8.89
CA VAL A 89 -8.83 13.48 -8.43
C VAL A 89 -7.72 13.46 -9.49
N GLU A 90 -7.45 12.31 -10.11
CA GLU A 90 -6.47 12.21 -11.21
C GLU A 90 -6.91 12.96 -12.47
N HIS A 91 -8.20 12.92 -12.80
CA HIS A 91 -8.76 13.71 -13.90
C HIS A 91 -8.56 15.23 -13.67
N ASN A 92 -8.87 15.71 -12.46
CA ASN A 92 -8.67 17.11 -12.09
C ASN A 92 -7.18 17.49 -12.04
N ARG A 93 -6.30 16.57 -11.60
CA ARG A 93 -4.84 16.78 -11.65
C ARG A 93 -4.37 16.95 -13.09
N GLY A 94 -4.87 16.13 -14.02
CA GLY A 94 -4.60 16.28 -15.45
C GLY A 94 -5.01 17.65 -15.97
N ILE A 95 -6.25 18.08 -15.72
CA ILE A 95 -6.79 19.38 -16.20
C ILE A 95 -6.09 20.58 -15.54
N SER A 96 -5.83 20.50 -14.23
CA SER A 96 -5.18 21.58 -13.48
C SER A 96 -3.73 21.81 -13.88
N LEU A 97 -3.06 20.83 -14.49
CA LEU A 97 -1.67 20.94 -14.96
C LEU A 97 -1.57 21.41 -16.41
N VAL A 98 -2.66 21.44 -17.19
CA VAL A 98 -2.65 21.95 -18.58
C VAL A 98 -2.92 23.45 -18.68
N ASN A 99 -3.51 24.07 -17.65
CA ASN A 99 -3.65 25.52 -17.53
C ASN A 99 -3.23 25.96 -16.11
N PRO A 100 -1.92 26.12 -15.85
CA PRO A 100 -1.52 26.88 -14.68
C PRO A 100 -2.16 28.27 -14.76
N LEU A 101 -2.73 28.74 -13.65
CA LEU A 101 -3.14 30.14 -13.54
C LEU A 101 -1.88 30.98 -13.74
N GLU A 102 -1.81 31.73 -14.84
CA GLU A 102 -0.76 32.73 -15.02
C GLU A 102 -0.87 33.74 -13.86
N GLU A 103 0.22 33.92 -13.11
CA GLU A 103 0.35 34.98 -12.09
C GLU A 103 0.40 36.37 -12.72
#